data_AF-A0A6I3JE07-F1
#
_entry.id   AF-A0A6I3JE07-F1
#
_cell.length_a   1.000
_cell.length_b   1.000
_cell.length_c   1.000
_cell.angle_alpha   90.00
_cell.angle_beta   90.00
_cell.angle_gamma   90.00
#
_symmetry.space_group_name_H-M   'P 1'
#
loop_
_entity.id
_entity.type
_entity.pdbx_description
1 polymer ?
#
loop_
_entity_poly.entity_id
_entity_poly.type
_entity_poly.pdbx_seq_one_letter_code
_entity_poly.pdbx_strand_id
1 'polypeptide(L)'
;MPTPRRLRALVALPAAALLASVVTVTGPAAAPAVAEPGCLSEAVTDQTLPGLLGRTCDDEAPPVVDAAVTDTPTPQTAQNWVSSKQLTFAFTGRHTDADLDPLGFECQFFASSTVPTTWTACGTYDAAAKVWKQSYADLAETEAQPYTFRVRAVDTGDAARDPRSFCGLGCQAAETDVDDVSAPATVAVRVDTVAPAGSVRVNGLVDEENPDWPMVTSRTLQVVLGASGSQERSPLGFSCTLNQAPVPCSPGTTDLRSLPPGDQRFEATARDAAGNVDPTPAVLTFSVPRNLTARKGSGWKTVRQGGYFGNDFLQTTKVGSVVSMPGKNVRELRLIAPRGPKLGKVQVKIGQSIWRTVNLKAPTYKRFHVYQIRNQFDPLVSGTIQVRAKKIGRGETVRIDAVLAH
;
A
#
# COMPACT_ATOMS: atom_id res chain seq x y z
N MET A 1 -44.65 17.25 -28.50
CA MET A 1 -43.78 16.38 -27.68
C MET A 1 -42.39 16.32 -28.33
N PRO A 2 -41.31 16.34 -27.54
CA PRO A 2 -40.08 17.05 -27.91
C PRO A 2 -38.99 16.16 -28.54
N THR A 3 -38.11 16.84 -29.28
CA THR A 3 -36.87 16.38 -29.90
C THR A 3 -35.81 15.93 -28.88
N PRO A 4 -34.97 14.92 -29.20
CA PRO A 4 -33.92 14.46 -28.29
C PRO A 4 -32.67 15.35 -28.42
N ARG A 5 -32.27 16.00 -27.31
CA ARG A 5 -30.98 16.67 -27.16
C ARG A 5 -29.88 15.63 -26.95
N ARG A 6 -28.86 15.64 -27.81
CA ARG A 6 -27.59 14.92 -27.63
C ARG A 6 -26.81 15.55 -26.48
N LEU A 7 -26.57 14.81 -25.40
CA LEU A 7 -25.60 15.16 -24.36
C LEU A 7 -24.23 14.58 -24.74
N ARG A 8 -23.28 15.48 -25.01
CA ARG A 8 -21.85 15.15 -25.13
C ARG A 8 -21.32 14.82 -23.73
N ALA A 9 -20.75 13.64 -23.57
CA ALA A 9 -20.02 13.23 -22.39
C ALA A 9 -18.71 14.04 -22.29
N LEU A 10 -18.55 14.79 -21.21
CA LEU A 10 -17.29 15.38 -20.79
C LEU A 10 -16.49 14.30 -20.06
N VAL A 11 -15.36 13.92 -20.63
CA VAL A 11 -14.34 13.06 -20.00
C VAL A 11 -13.61 13.92 -18.97
N ALA A 12 -13.80 13.61 -17.69
CA ALA A 12 -13.01 14.20 -16.60
C ALA A 12 -11.73 13.38 -16.43
N LEU A 13 -10.57 13.99 -16.70
CA LEU A 13 -9.27 13.50 -16.24
C LEU A 13 -9.16 13.71 -14.73
N PRO A 14 -8.60 12.77 -13.95
CA PRO A 14 -8.33 13.00 -12.55
C PRO A 14 -7.09 13.88 -12.41
N ALA A 15 -7.26 15.10 -11.90
CA ALA A 15 -6.16 15.90 -11.40
C ALA A 15 -5.61 15.23 -10.12
N ALA A 16 -4.34 14.82 -10.15
CA ALA A 16 -3.63 14.35 -8.97
C ALA A 16 -3.43 15.54 -8.02
N ALA A 17 -4.19 15.57 -6.92
CA ALA A 17 -4.00 16.53 -5.85
C ALA A 17 -2.81 16.06 -4.99
N LEU A 18 -1.70 16.78 -5.05
CA LEU A 18 -0.61 16.72 -4.08
C LEU A 18 -1.16 17.23 -2.74
N LEU A 19 -1.44 16.32 -1.82
CA LEU A 19 -1.76 16.65 -0.43
C LEU A 19 -0.45 16.90 0.32
N ALA A 20 0.00 18.15 0.35
CA ALA A 20 0.97 18.60 1.33
C ALA A 20 0.31 18.56 2.71
N SER A 21 0.87 17.78 3.63
CA SER A 21 0.37 17.69 5.00
C SER A 21 0.83 18.94 5.76
N VAL A 22 -0.07 19.91 5.94
CA VAL A 22 0.19 21.09 6.77
C VAL A 22 -0.20 20.77 8.20
N VAL A 23 0.77 20.76 9.11
CA VAL A 23 0.51 20.68 10.56
C VAL A 23 -0.02 22.05 11.00
N THR A 24 -1.29 22.11 11.41
CA THR A 24 -1.89 23.34 11.95
C THR A 24 -1.60 23.48 13.44
N VAL A 25 -0.76 24.44 13.79
CA VAL A 25 -0.65 24.93 15.17
C VAL A 25 -1.71 26.02 15.37
N THR A 26 -2.67 25.77 16.25
CA THR A 26 -3.64 26.79 16.68
C THR A 26 -3.02 27.62 17.80
N GLY A 27 -2.54 28.81 17.47
CA GLY A 27 -2.22 29.89 18.39
C GLY A 27 -2.65 31.22 17.77
N PRO A 28 -3.02 32.24 18.56
CA PRO A 28 -3.43 33.52 17.99
C PRO A 28 -2.24 34.15 17.27
N ALA A 29 -2.46 34.64 16.04
CA ALA A 29 -1.53 35.54 15.40
C ALA A 29 -1.53 36.84 16.21
N ALA A 30 -0.52 37.03 17.06
CA ALA A 30 -0.26 38.33 17.67
C ALA A 30 0.06 39.31 16.53
N ALA A 31 -0.62 40.44 16.50
CA ALA A 31 -0.19 41.56 15.68
C ALA A 31 1.25 41.93 16.07
N PRO A 32 2.13 42.28 15.11
CA PRO A 32 3.49 42.68 15.46
C PRO A 32 3.41 43.86 16.43
N ALA A 33 4.01 43.70 17.60
CA ALA A 33 4.25 44.83 18.49
C ALA A 33 5.13 45.79 17.69
N VAL A 34 4.66 47.02 17.51
CA VAL A 34 5.51 48.07 16.96
C VAL A 34 6.51 48.39 18.05
N ALA A 35 7.75 47.92 17.90
CA ALA A 35 8.88 48.20 18.79
C ALA A 35 9.13 49.72 18.89
N GLU A 36 9.66 50.16 20.03
CA GLU A 36 10.16 51.53 20.16
C GLU A 36 11.38 51.73 19.23
N PRO A 37 11.60 52.91 18.64
CA PRO A 37 12.67 53.10 17.67
C PRO A 37 14.02 53.22 18.39
N GLY A 38 14.98 52.33 18.10
CA GLY A 38 16.36 52.59 18.55
C GLY A 38 17.45 51.58 18.20
N CYS A 39 17.21 50.27 18.31
CA CYS A 39 18.26 49.28 18.09
C CYS A 39 17.76 48.11 17.23
N LEU A 40 18.35 47.97 16.04
CA LEU A 40 17.98 47.00 15.01
C LEU A 40 19.25 46.40 14.38
N SER A 41 20.37 46.43 15.13
CA SER A 41 21.68 45.85 14.80
C SER A 41 22.66 46.15 15.94
N GLU A 42 23.64 45.28 16.15
CA GLU A 42 24.81 45.54 17.02
C GLU A 42 25.79 46.60 16.46
N ALA A 43 25.54 47.11 15.26
CA ALA A 43 26.32 48.20 14.69
C ALA A 43 26.09 49.51 15.46
N VAL A 44 27.16 50.30 15.65
CA VAL A 44 27.07 51.62 16.31
C VAL A 44 26.22 52.56 15.46
N THR A 45 24.96 52.73 15.85
CA THR A 45 23.99 53.61 15.21
C THR A 45 24.09 55.01 15.81
N ASP A 46 25.17 55.72 15.50
CA ASP A 46 25.24 57.20 15.38
C ASP A 46 26.72 57.67 15.41
N GLN A 47 27.24 58.16 14.28
CA GLN A 47 28.48 58.96 14.22
C GLN A 47 28.20 60.43 13.85
N THR A 48 26.94 60.87 13.84
CA THR A 48 26.54 62.12 13.18
C THR A 48 26.77 63.38 14.01
N LEU A 49 27.25 63.27 15.26
CA LEU A 49 27.62 64.43 16.09
C LEU A 49 28.99 64.25 16.75
N PRO A 50 30.01 65.07 16.39
CA PRO A 50 31.32 65.00 17.01
C PRO A 50 31.22 65.49 18.46
N GLY A 51 31.17 64.55 19.41
CA GLY A 51 31.22 64.83 20.85
C GLY A 51 30.16 64.14 21.71
N LEU A 52 29.20 63.41 21.14
CA LEU A 52 28.32 62.52 21.92
C LEU A 52 28.73 61.06 21.76
N LEU A 53 28.64 60.34 22.88
CA LEU A 53 29.01 58.95 23.06
C LEU A 53 28.18 58.06 22.13
N GLY A 54 28.81 57.24 21.28
CA GLY A 54 28.09 56.20 20.55
C GLY A 54 27.44 55.22 21.53
N ARG A 55 26.25 54.71 21.23
CA ARG A 55 25.65 53.60 21.99
C ARG A 55 25.81 52.33 21.17
N THR A 56 26.47 51.33 21.73
CA THR A 56 26.29 49.96 21.26
C THR A 56 25.00 49.47 21.86
N CYS A 57 24.17 48.85 21.04
CA CYS A 57 22.90 48.28 21.47
C CYS A 57 22.80 46.87 20.88
N ASP A 58 21.86 46.10 21.39
CA ASP A 58 21.63 44.70 21.07
C ASP A 58 20.19 44.58 20.54
N ASP A 59 19.96 43.61 19.66
CA ASP A 59 18.67 43.41 19.03
C ASP A 59 17.58 43.06 20.03
N GLU A 60 16.35 43.48 19.73
CA GLU A 60 15.23 43.28 20.66
C GLU A 60 14.71 41.83 20.65
N ALA A 61 14.96 41.09 19.56
CA ALA A 61 14.51 39.71 19.42
C ALA A 61 15.47 38.86 18.57
N PRO A 62 15.67 37.58 18.93
CA PRO A 62 16.44 36.67 18.08
C PRO A 62 15.73 36.43 16.74
N PRO A 63 16.47 36.07 15.68
CA PRO A 63 15.85 35.65 14.44
C PRO A 63 15.01 34.38 14.64
N VAL A 64 14.06 34.12 13.73
CA VAL A 64 13.24 32.90 13.76
C VAL A 64 13.34 32.11 12.47
N VAL A 65 13.37 30.78 12.59
CA VAL A 65 13.08 29.88 11.47
C VAL A 65 11.56 29.79 11.31
N ASP A 66 11.07 29.97 10.10
CA ASP A 66 9.64 29.83 9.83
C ASP A 66 9.21 28.37 10.05
N ALA A 67 7.98 28.17 10.54
CA ALA A 67 7.47 26.86 10.95
C ALA A 67 7.41 25.80 9.84
N ALA A 68 7.60 26.17 8.57
CA ALA A 68 7.49 25.31 7.41
C ALA A 68 8.87 24.86 6.90
N VAL A 69 9.52 23.95 7.62
CA VAL A 69 10.63 23.16 7.03
C VAL A 69 10.01 22.02 6.22
N THR A 70 10.34 21.95 4.94
CA THR A 70 9.83 20.91 4.03
C THR A 70 10.96 19.99 3.59
N ASP A 71 10.66 18.71 3.42
CA ASP A 71 11.59 17.70 2.94
C ASP A 71 11.16 17.14 1.58
N THR A 72 12.16 16.87 0.74
CA THR A 72 12.00 16.30 -0.61
C THR A 72 12.88 15.06 -0.75
N PRO A 73 12.32 13.92 -1.18
CA PRO A 73 10.91 13.72 -1.53
C PRO A 73 10.00 13.81 -0.31
N THR A 74 8.78 14.31 -0.51
CA THR A 74 7.79 14.41 0.57
C THR A 74 7.45 13.01 1.08
N PRO A 75 7.45 12.78 2.40
CA PRO A 75 7.13 11.48 2.94
C PRO A 75 5.72 11.05 2.56
N GLN A 76 5.57 9.79 2.18
CA GLN A 76 4.29 9.28 1.69
C GLN A 76 3.31 8.90 2.81
N THR A 77 3.78 8.86 4.05
CA THR A 77 3.05 8.33 5.21
C THR A 77 3.31 9.14 6.46
N ALA A 78 2.41 9.01 7.45
CA ALA A 78 2.53 9.65 8.77
C ALA A 78 3.77 9.22 9.59
N GLN A 79 4.51 8.21 9.11
CA GLN A 79 5.73 7.69 9.73
C GLN A 79 7.01 8.30 9.12
N ASN A 80 6.87 9.28 8.23
CA ASN A 80 7.94 10.05 7.60
C ASN A 80 8.97 9.21 6.81
N TRP A 81 8.51 8.18 6.09
CA TRP A 81 9.37 7.38 5.21
C TRP A 81 9.49 7.98 3.80
N VAL A 82 10.70 7.89 3.25
CA VAL A 82 11.02 8.24 1.86
C VAL A 82 11.68 7.09 1.12
N SER A 83 11.39 6.99 -0.18
CA SER A 83 11.95 6.00 -1.11
C SER A 83 13.20 6.49 -1.85
N SER A 84 13.96 7.40 -1.23
CA SER A 84 15.15 8.02 -1.83
C SER A 84 16.31 8.08 -0.83
N LYS A 85 17.52 7.76 -1.30
CA LYS A 85 18.79 7.98 -0.57
C LYS A 85 19.28 9.43 -0.65
N GLN A 86 18.46 10.31 -1.19
CA GLN A 86 18.70 11.74 -1.28
C GLN A 86 17.56 12.48 -0.59
N LEU A 87 17.93 13.40 0.30
CA LEU A 87 17.02 14.29 1.00
C LEU A 87 17.40 15.72 0.74
N THR A 88 16.42 16.57 0.45
CA THR A 88 16.60 18.02 0.40
C THR A 88 15.62 18.68 1.33
N PHE A 89 16.14 19.46 2.27
CA PHE A 89 15.35 20.28 3.17
C PHE A 89 15.28 21.70 2.63
N ALA A 90 14.07 22.25 2.57
CA ALA A 90 13.85 23.65 2.24
C ALA A 90 13.25 24.39 3.44
N PHE A 91 13.79 25.57 3.75
CA PHE A 91 13.44 26.36 4.92
C PHE A 91 13.60 27.86 4.64
N THR A 92 12.95 28.67 5.45
CA THR A 92 13.07 30.14 5.48
C THR A 92 13.22 30.61 6.91
N GLY A 93 13.66 31.84 7.07
CA GLY A 93 13.72 32.52 8.34
C GLY A 93 13.49 34.00 8.15
N ARG A 94 13.24 34.70 9.25
CA ARG A 94 12.97 36.13 9.27
C ARG A 94 13.33 36.71 10.63
N HIS A 95 13.54 38.01 10.62
CA HIS A 95 13.55 38.83 11.81
C HIS A 95 12.12 39.10 12.27
N THR A 96 11.92 39.18 13.59
CA THR A 96 10.60 39.44 14.17
C THR A 96 10.37 40.90 14.54
N ASP A 97 11.43 41.71 14.47
CA ASP A 97 11.46 43.14 14.64
C ASP A 97 11.73 43.82 13.28
N ALA A 98 12.28 45.04 13.30
CA ALA A 98 12.56 45.82 12.10
C ALA A 98 14.01 45.65 11.58
N ASP A 99 14.75 44.65 12.07
CA ASP A 99 16.09 44.35 11.59
C ASP A 99 16.06 43.93 10.09
N LEU A 100 17.07 44.40 9.36
CA LEU A 100 17.29 44.21 7.94
C LEU A 100 18.60 43.47 7.63
N ASP A 101 19.33 43.01 8.66
CA ASP A 101 20.61 42.37 8.48
C ASP A 101 20.52 41.00 7.79
N PRO A 102 21.62 40.54 7.16
CA PRO A 102 21.61 39.29 6.43
C PRO A 102 21.42 38.09 7.36
N LEU A 103 20.41 37.27 7.08
CA LEU A 103 20.20 36.00 7.75
C LEU A 103 21.08 34.88 7.19
N GLY A 104 21.81 34.22 8.10
CA GLY A 104 22.46 32.94 7.88
C GLY A 104 21.69 31.78 8.50
N PHE A 105 22.13 30.56 8.20
CA PHE A 105 21.56 29.35 8.79
C PHE A 105 22.63 28.35 9.17
N GLU A 106 22.39 27.67 10.27
CA GLU A 106 23.21 26.54 10.71
C GLU A 106 22.37 25.28 10.86
N CYS A 107 22.96 24.14 10.50
CA CYS A 107 22.27 22.87 10.50
C CYS A 107 23.01 21.80 11.30
N GLN A 108 22.24 20.82 11.75
CA GLN A 108 22.72 19.52 12.20
C GLN A 108 21.98 18.43 11.43
N PHE A 109 22.70 17.38 11.06
CA PHE A 109 22.13 16.21 10.42
C PHE A 109 22.77 14.94 10.94
N PHE A 110 21.98 14.08 11.58
CA PHE A 110 22.48 12.90 12.28
C PHE A 110 21.42 11.79 12.35
N ALA A 111 21.87 10.54 12.45
CA ALA A 111 21.03 9.36 12.67
C ALA A 111 21.45 8.63 13.94
N SER A 112 21.41 9.32 15.08
CA SER A 112 21.77 8.78 16.39
C SER A 112 20.78 9.26 17.45
N SER A 113 20.68 8.53 18.57
CA SER A 113 19.86 8.94 19.71
C SER A 113 20.46 10.12 20.47
N THR A 114 21.76 10.40 20.28
CA THR A 114 22.46 11.51 20.91
C THR A 114 22.51 12.69 19.95
N VAL A 115 22.03 13.84 20.41
CA VAL A 115 22.01 15.07 19.63
C VAL A 115 23.42 15.67 19.60
N PRO A 116 24.03 15.92 18.43
CA PRO A 116 25.30 16.62 18.34
C PRO A 116 25.21 18.02 18.95
N THR A 117 26.32 18.51 19.51
CA THR A 117 26.39 19.88 20.03
C THR A 117 26.93 20.87 18.99
N THR A 118 27.68 20.39 18.00
CA THR A 118 28.29 21.22 16.95
C THR A 118 27.25 21.62 15.91
N TRP A 119 27.23 22.90 15.53
CA TRP A 119 26.45 23.46 14.44
C TRP A 119 27.36 23.81 13.26
N THR A 120 26.84 23.80 12.04
CA THR A 120 27.61 24.13 10.84
C THR A 120 26.78 24.96 9.90
N ALA A 121 27.37 26.03 9.35
CA ALA A 121 26.74 26.85 8.32
C ALA A 121 26.23 25.98 7.17
N CYS A 122 24.99 26.21 6.75
CA CYS A 122 24.30 25.35 5.80
C CYS A 122 23.30 26.12 4.93
N GLY A 123 22.86 25.45 3.87
CA GLY A 123 21.85 25.98 2.96
C GLY A 123 22.44 26.80 1.82
N THR A 124 21.87 26.59 0.63
CA THR A 124 22.08 27.45 -0.53
C THR A 124 20.77 28.17 -0.82
N TYR A 125 20.80 29.49 -0.96
CA TYR A 125 19.60 30.27 -1.27
C TYR A 125 19.16 30.05 -2.73
N ASP A 126 17.92 29.62 -2.90
CA ASP A 126 17.24 29.52 -4.19
C ASP A 126 16.40 30.78 -4.41
N ALA A 127 16.91 31.71 -5.22
CA ALA A 127 16.24 32.98 -5.49
C ALA A 127 14.89 32.84 -6.21
N ALA A 128 14.70 31.77 -7.00
CA ALA A 128 13.45 31.55 -7.73
C ALA A 128 12.34 31.05 -6.79
N ALA A 129 12.69 30.14 -5.88
CA ALA A 129 11.76 29.61 -4.88
C ALA A 129 11.67 30.48 -3.62
N LYS A 130 12.60 31.42 -3.42
CA LYS A 130 12.75 32.26 -2.22
C LYS A 130 12.89 31.44 -0.93
N VAL A 131 13.66 30.36 -1.00
CA VAL A 131 13.92 29.46 0.13
C VAL A 131 15.39 29.06 0.16
N TRP A 132 15.88 28.70 1.35
CA TRP A 132 17.18 28.06 1.51
C TRP A 132 17.03 26.54 1.35
N LYS A 133 18.01 25.89 0.72
CA LYS A 133 18.00 24.44 0.48
C LYS A 133 19.27 23.78 0.98
N GLN A 134 19.12 22.71 1.76
CA GLN A 134 20.22 21.84 2.15
C GLN A 134 19.96 20.41 1.69
N SER A 135 20.86 19.85 0.90
CA SER A 135 20.75 18.50 0.36
C SER A 135 21.77 17.55 0.99
N TYR A 136 21.35 16.30 1.14
CA TYR A 136 22.18 15.17 1.57
C TYR A 136 21.97 14.01 0.60
N ALA A 137 23.03 13.30 0.26
CA ALA A 137 23.02 12.17 -0.67
C ALA A 137 23.69 10.94 -0.04
N ASP A 138 23.61 9.81 -0.73
CA ASP A 138 24.22 8.53 -0.34
C ASP A 138 23.82 8.08 1.08
N LEU A 139 22.60 8.43 1.49
CA LEU A 139 22.07 8.09 2.80
C LEU A 139 21.90 6.58 2.95
N ALA A 140 22.29 6.06 4.11
CA ALA A 140 22.05 4.68 4.48
C ALA A 140 20.56 4.46 4.79
N GLU A 141 20.13 3.22 4.61
CA GLU A 141 18.80 2.74 5.01
C GLU A 141 18.59 2.91 6.52
N THR A 142 17.44 3.45 6.92
CA THR A 142 17.10 3.59 8.35
C THR A 142 16.19 2.45 8.77
N GLU A 143 16.54 1.73 9.83
CA GLU A 143 15.63 0.73 10.43
C GLU A 143 14.81 1.37 11.55
N ALA A 144 15.42 1.54 12.74
CA ALA A 144 14.74 2.06 13.93
C ALA A 144 14.97 3.56 14.21
N GLN A 145 16.16 4.08 13.84
CA GLN A 145 16.54 5.47 14.11
C GLN A 145 16.39 6.32 12.84
N PRO A 146 15.54 7.38 12.85
CA PRO A 146 15.44 8.29 11.71
C PRO A 146 16.67 9.19 11.61
N TYR A 147 16.91 9.73 10.41
CA TYR A 147 17.72 10.92 10.28
C TYR A 147 16.96 12.10 10.87
N THR A 148 17.66 12.90 11.68
CA THR A 148 17.15 14.14 12.26
C THR A 148 17.90 15.30 11.64
N PHE A 149 17.15 16.16 10.96
CA PHE A 149 17.60 17.46 10.47
C PHE A 149 17.16 18.53 11.45
N ARG A 150 18.10 19.35 11.91
CA ARG A 150 17.83 20.55 12.70
C ARG A 150 18.38 21.75 11.98
N VAL A 151 17.65 22.85 11.98
CA VAL A 151 18.10 24.12 11.41
C VAL A 151 17.75 25.26 12.36
N ARG A 152 18.66 26.21 12.53
CA ARG A 152 18.45 27.47 13.23
C ARG A 152 18.86 28.64 12.34
N ALA A 153 18.16 29.75 12.48
CA ALA A 153 18.54 31.01 11.87
C ALA A 153 19.65 31.66 12.72
N VAL A 154 20.56 32.36 12.07
CA VAL A 154 21.66 33.10 12.69
C VAL A 154 21.63 34.51 12.12
N ASP A 155 21.61 35.51 12.99
CA ASP A 155 21.92 36.87 12.55
C ASP A 155 23.43 36.94 12.24
N THR A 156 23.79 37.18 10.98
CA THR A 156 25.21 37.23 10.59
C THR A 156 25.81 38.63 10.61
N GLY A 157 24.98 39.67 10.73
CA GLY A 157 25.44 41.04 10.99
C GLY A 157 26.01 41.16 12.39
N ASP A 158 25.36 40.47 13.34
CA ASP A 158 25.55 40.67 14.77
C ASP A 158 26.41 39.60 15.44
N ALA A 159 26.35 38.33 15.03
CA ALA A 159 27.12 37.22 15.65
C ALA A 159 28.66 37.37 15.68
N ALA A 160 29.23 38.40 15.03
CA ALA A 160 30.65 38.71 15.06
C ALA A 160 31.02 39.76 16.13
N ARG A 161 30.05 40.28 16.87
CA ARG A 161 30.16 41.38 17.83
C ARG A 161 29.60 40.92 19.17
N ASP A 162 30.01 41.62 20.22
CA ASP A 162 29.51 41.40 21.57
C ASP A 162 29.19 42.80 22.10
N PRO A 163 27.90 43.15 22.28
CA PRO A 163 27.48 44.49 22.61
C PRO A 163 27.64 44.78 24.11
N ARG A 164 27.94 43.74 24.93
CA ARG A 164 28.35 43.84 26.34
C ARG A 164 29.86 44.01 26.50
N SER A 165 30.66 43.72 25.48
CA SER A 165 32.10 43.95 25.50
C SER A 165 32.44 45.45 25.46
N PHE A 166 33.25 45.90 26.43
CA PHE A 166 33.55 47.32 26.67
C PHE A 166 34.14 48.04 25.43
N CYS A 167 33.38 48.96 24.83
CA CYS A 167 33.89 49.83 23.77
C CYS A 167 34.59 51.07 24.37
N GLY A 168 35.89 50.98 24.64
CA GLY A 168 36.80 52.13 24.85
C GLY A 168 36.32 53.32 25.73
N LEU A 169 37.02 54.46 25.58
CA LEU A 169 36.64 55.71 26.22
C LEU A 169 35.61 56.42 25.35
N GLY A 170 34.35 56.38 25.75
CA GLY A 170 33.33 57.23 25.16
C GLY A 170 32.11 56.52 24.56
N CYS A 171 31.85 55.26 24.88
CA CYS A 171 30.58 54.64 24.54
C CYS A 171 30.05 53.75 25.68
N GLN A 172 28.73 53.53 25.68
CA GLN A 172 28.05 52.71 26.68
C GLN A 172 27.71 51.36 26.05
N ALA A 173 28.12 50.27 26.73
CA ALA A 173 27.74 48.90 26.39
C ALA A 173 26.22 48.70 26.55
N ALA A 174 25.66 47.76 25.80
CA ALA A 174 24.26 47.37 25.94
C ALA A 174 23.99 46.74 27.32
N GLU A 175 22.76 46.90 27.84
CA GLU A 175 22.35 46.27 29.10
C GLU A 175 22.05 44.77 28.91
N THR A 176 21.70 44.37 27.69
CA THR A 176 21.42 42.99 27.26
C THR A 176 22.26 42.63 26.02
N ASP A 177 22.36 41.33 25.77
CA ASP A 177 22.86 40.61 24.59
C ASP A 177 21.92 39.40 24.51
N VAL A 178 21.03 39.50 23.54
CA VAL A 178 20.00 38.56 23.14
C VAL A 178 20.68 37.53 22.23
N ASP A 179 20.23 36.28 22.27
CA ASP A 179 20.86 35.24 21.47
C ASP A 179 20.77 35.55 19.96
N ASP A 180 21.90 35.63 19.25
CA ASP A 180 21.95 35.80 17.77
C ASP A 180 21.38 34.62 16.98
N VAL A 181 20.88 33.60 17.68
CA VAL A 181 20.50 32.32 17.10
C VAL A 181 19.10 31.91 17.52
N SER A 182 18.33 31.42 16.55
CA SER A 182 16.97 30.96 16.82
C SER A 182 16.95 29.64 17.59
N ALA A 183 15.83 29.38 18.27
CA ALA A 183 15.47 28.00 18.61
C ALA A 183 15.40 27.15 17.32
N PRO A 184 15.91 25.91 17.33
CA PRO A 184 16.02 25.14 16.10
C PRO A 184 14.72 24.45 15.71
N ALA A 185 14.34 24.57 14.44
CA ALA A 185 13.32 23.72 13.82
C ALA A 185 13.90 22.30 13.62
N THR A 186 13.09 21.27 13.83
CA THR A 186 13.52 19.86 13.75
C THR A 186 12.60 19.05 12.85
N VAL A 187 13.17 18.30 11.91
CA VAL A 187 12.48 17.36 11.03
C VAL A 187 13.13 16.00 11.15
N ALA A 188 12.32 14.95 11.30
CA ALA A 188 12.79 13.56 11.35
C ALA A 188 12.27 12.79 10.14
N VAL A 189 13.17 12.16 9.40
CA VAL A 189 12.89 11.42 8.15
C VAL A 189 13.55 10.06 8.17
N ARG A 190 12.86 9.06 7.64
CA ARG A 190 13.36 7.69 7.48
C ARG A 190 13.58 7.37 6.01
N VAL A 191 14.69 6.73 5.69
CA VAL A 191 15.06 6.32 4.34
C VAL A 191 14.84 4.82 4.20
N ASP A 192 13.99 4.43 3.25
CA ASP A 192 13.82 3.04 2.83
C ASP A 192 13.69 2.95 1.32
N THR A 193 14.71 2.43 0.64
CA THR A 193 14.67 2.23 -0.82
C THR A 193 14.44 0.77 -1.22
N VAL A 194 14.24 -0.11 -0.24
CA VAL A 194 14.14 -1.54 -0.46
C VAL A 194 12.68 -1.93 -0.68
N ALA A 195 12.37 -2.43 -1.86
CA ALA A 195 11.03 -2.95 -2.13
C ALA A 195 10.71 -4.19 -1.27
N PRO A 196 9.49 -4.30 -0.73
CA PRO A 196 9.06 -5.51 -0.03
C PRO A 196 8.87 -6.64 -1.05
N ALA A 197 9.21 -7.88 -0.68
CA ALA A 197 8.82 -9.06 -1.46
C ALA A 197 7.55 -9.68 -0.87
N GLY A 198 6.46 -9.65 -1.64
CA GLY A 198 5.17 -10.21 -1.29
C GLY A 198 5.15 -11.74 -1.36
N SER A 199 4.23 -12.34 -0.63
CA SER A 199 3.97 -13.77 -0.61
C SER A 199 2.48 -14.03 -0.51
N VAL A 200 2.03 -15.08 -1.18
CA VAL A 200 0.66 -15.57 -1.11
C VAL A 200 0.71 -17.06 -0.80
N ARG A 201 -0.12 -17.49 0.15
CA ARG A 201 -0.38 -18.91 0.39
C ARG A 201 -1.87 -19.15 0.52
N VAL A 202 -2.31 -20.33 0.13
CA VAL A 202 -3.68 -20.76 0.40
C VAL A 202 -3.82 -21.05 1.89
N ASN A 203 -4.92 -20.59 2.48
CA ASN A 203 -5.33 -20.94 3.84
C ASN A 203 -6.72 -21.55 3.78
N GLY A 204 -6.82 -22.84 3.46
CA GLY A 204 -8.12 -23.49 3.30
C GLY A 204 -8.06 -24.83 2.60
N LEU A 205 -9.25 -25.31 2.23
CA LEU A 205 -9.46 -26.62 1.63
C LEU A 205 -9.27 -26.53 0.10
N VAL A 206 -8.12 -27.03 -0.34
CA VAL A 206 -7.83 -27.36 -1.73
C VAL A 206 -7.63 -28.87 -1.85
N ASP A 207 -7.72 -29.40 -3.07
CA ASP A 207 -7.16 -30.72 -3.30
C ASP A 207 -5.63 -30.66 -3.40
N GLU A 208 -4.96 -31.64 -2.81
CA GLU A 208 -3.49 -31.72 -2.79
C GLU A 208 -2.96 -32.55 -3.98
N GLU A 209 -3.82 -32.93 -4.92
CA GLU A 209 -3.44 -33.77 -6.07
C GLU A 209 -2.48 -33.05 -7.02
N ASN A 210 -2.56 -31.70 -7.07
CA ASN A 210 -1.59 -30.85 -7.77
C ASN A 210 -1.26 -29.62 -6.90
N PRO A 211 -0.17 -29.65 -6.11
CA PRO A 211 0.19 -28.54 -5.22
C PRO A 211 0.49 -27.23 -5.94
N ASP A 212 1.00 -27.28 -7.18
CA ASP A 212 1.34 -26.09 -7.96
C ASP A 212 0.09 -25.46 -8.63
N TRP A 213 -0.96 -26.25 -8.81
CA TRP A 213 -2.22 -25.82 -9.39
C TRP A 213 -3.41 -26.50 -8.72
N PRO A 214 -3.70 -26.14 -7.46
CA PRO A 214 -4.75 -26.77 -6.69
C PRO A 214 -6.14 -26.47 -7.25
N MET A 215 -7.06 -27.40 -7.06
CA MET A 215 -8.50 -27.19 -7.24
C MET A 215 -9.12 -26.77 -5.90
N VAL A 216 -9.90 -25.69 -5.92
CA VAL A 216 -10.64 -25.25 -4.73
C VAL A 216 -11.84 -26.16 -4.45
N THR A 217 -12.10 -26.48 -3.19
CA THR A 217 -13.23 -27.34 -2.81
C THR A 217 -14.49 -26.57 -2.42
N SER A 218 -14.48 -25.24 -2.52
CA SER A 218 -15.60 -24.36 -2.21
C SER A 218 -15.63 -23.14 -3.13
N ARG A 219 -16.73 -22.38 -3.14
CA ARG A 219 -16.86 -21.12 -3.91
C ARG A 219 -16.10 -19.93 -3.31
N THR A 220 -15.54 -20.12 -2.13
CA THR A 220 -14.67 -19.15 -1.46
C THR A 220 -13.29 -19.76 -1.29
N LEU A 221 -12.26 -19.01 -1.63
CA LEU A 221 -10.88 -19.36 -1.35
C LEU A 221 -10.31 -18.34 -0.39
N GLN A 222 -9.82 -18.81 0.75
CA GLN A 222 -9.11 -17.95 1.68
C GLN A 222 -7.61 -18.06 1.40
N VAL A 223 -6.97 -16.90 1.26
CA VAL A 223 -5.53 -16.77 1.05
C VAL A 223 -4.94 -15.96 2.19
N VAL A 224 -3.67 -16.20 2.50
CA VAL A 224 -2.92 -15.36 3.45
C VAL A 224 -1.82 -14.66 2.68
N LEU A 225 -1.87 -13.34 2.74
CA LEU A 225 -0.88 -12.43 2.18
C LEU A 225 0.12 -12.05 3.27
N GLY A 226 1.40 -12.14 2.94
CA GLY A 226 2.48 -11.64 3.77
C GLY A 226 3.51 -10.94 2.90
N ALA A 227 4.41 -10.17 3.49
CA ALA A 227 5.60 -9.72 2.79
C ALA A 227 6.81 -9.79 3.70
N SER A 228 7.98 -9.82 3.08
CA SER A 228 9.26 -9.63 3.76
C SER A 228 9.50 -8.14 4.06
N GLY A 229 10.21 -7.88 5.15
CA GLY A 229 10.51 -6.54 5.67
C GLY A 229 10.68 -6.58 7.19
N SER A 230 11.37 -5.59 7.77
CA SER A 230 11.33 -5.41 9.24
C SER A 230 9.90 -5.08 9.67
N GLN A 231 9.54 -5.30 10.94
CA GLN A 231 8.19 -4.95 11.41
C GLN A 231 7.86 -3.46 11.16
N GLU A 232 8.88 -2.59 11.19
CA GLU A 232 8.75 -1.16 10.89
C GLU A 232 8.60 -0.85 9.39
N ARG A 233 9.14 -1.71 8.51
CA ARG A 233 9.02 -1.64 7.04
C ARG A 233 7.86 -2.49 6.48
N SER A 234 6.97 -2.98 7.34
CA SER A 234 5.89 -3.87 6.92
C SER A 234 5.05 -3.24 5.79
N PRO A 235 4.58 -4.04 4.82
CA PRO A 235 3.74 -3.52 3.76
C PRO A 235 2.51 -2.87 4.38
N LEU A 236 2.24 -1.61 4.03
CA LEU A 236 1.02 -0.94 4.45
C LEU A 236 -0.19 -1.41 3.64
N GLY A 237 0.03 -2.02 2.47
CA GLY A 237 -1.05 -2.50 1.65
C GLY A 237 -0.62 -3.49 0.58
N PHE A 238 -1.65 -4.08 -0.03
CA PHE A 238 -1.52 -4.91 -1.21
C PHE A 238 -2.44 -4.37 -2.30
N SER A 239 -1.97 -4.44 -3.54
CA SER A 239 -2.81 -4.34 -4.73
C SER A 239 -3.04 -5.75 -5.26
N CYS A 240 -4.29 -6.18 -5.33
CA CYS A 240 -4.60 -7.54 -5.77
C CYS A 240 -5.50 -7.57 -7.01
N THR A 241 -5.24 -8.56 -7.87
CA THR A 241 -6.08 -8.84 -9.03
C THR A 241 -6.44 -10.32 -9.11
N LEU A 242 -7.62 -10.60 -9.64
CA LEU A 242 -8.08 -11.93 -10.03
C LEU A 242 -8.35 -11.91 -11.53
N ASN A 243 -7.55 -12.64 -12.31
CA ASN A 243 -7.55 -12.58 -13.78
C ASN A 243 -7.49 -11.13 -14.29
N GLN A 244 -6.54 -10.36 -13.76
CA GLN A 244 -6.32 -8.95 -14.09
C GLN A 244 -7.44 -7.98 -13.65
N ALA A 245 -8.53 -8.48 -13.06
CA ALA A 245 -9.57 -7.65 -12.48
C ALA A 245 -9.24 -7.29 -11.02
N PRO A 246 -9.30 -6.02 -10.59
CA PRO A 246 -9.01 -5.64 -9.21
C PRO A 246 -9.95 -6.33 -8.22
N VAL A 247 -9.39 -6.82 -7.12
CA VAL A 247 -10.13 -7.41 -6.00
C VAL A 247 -9.65 -6.82 -4.67
N PRO A 248 -10.54 -6.63 -3.69
CA PRO A 248 -10.13 -6.15 -2.37
C PRO A 248 -9.25 -7.18 -1.68
N CYS A 249 -8.18 -6.72 -1.05
CA CYS A 249 -7.29 -7.55 -0.24
C CYS A 249 -6.59 -6.72 0.82
N SER A 250 -6.10 -7.39 1.86
CA SER A 250 -5.36 -6.79 2.95
C SER A 250 -4.23 -7.72 3.40
N PRO A 251 -3.18 -7.18 4.05
CA PRO A 251 -2.20 -8.01 4.74
C PRO A 251 -2.89 -9.04 5.65
N GLY A 252 -2.33 -10.24 5.74
CA GLY A 252 -2.94 -11.35 6.45
C GLY A 252 -4.02 -12.05 5.63
N THR A 253 -5.11 -12.44 6.29
CA THR A 253 -6.15 -13.28 5.67
C THR A 253 -7.07 -12.47 4.75
N THR A 254 -7.19 -12.91 3.50
CA THR A 254 -8.10 -12.35 2.48
C THR A 254 -9.02 -13.44 1.95
N ASP A 255 -10.33 -13.16 1.87
CA ASP A 255 -11.32 -14.07 1.30
C ASP A 255 -11.62 -13.72 -0.16
N LEU A 256 -11.25 -14.59 -1.09
CA LEU A 256 -11.66 -14.51 -2.49
C LEU A 256 -13.03 -15.15 -2.66
N ARG A 257 -14.01 -14.38 -3.12
CA ARG A 257 -15.42 -14.78 -3.26
C ARG A 257 -15.86 -14.73 -4.71
N SER A 258 -16.99 -15.36 -5.00
CA SER A 258 -17.62 -15.33 -6.34
C SER A 258 -16.68 -15.79 -7.46
N LEU A 259 -15.86 -16.79 -7.17
CA LEU A 259 -14.84 -17.32 -8.08
C LEU A 259 -15.49 -17.90 -9.36
N PRO A 260 -15.11 -17.39 -10.55
CA PRO A 260 -15.54 -17.96 -11.82
C PRO A 260 -15.05 -19.42 -11.97
N PRO A 261 -15.82 -20.31 -12.63
CA PRO A 261 -15.35 -21.67 -12.90
C PRO A 261 -14.25 -21.68 -13.96
N GLY A 262 -13.32 -22.64 -13.83
CA GLY A 262 -12.13 -22.77 -14.66
C GLY A 262 -10.89 -22.21 -13.96
N ASP A 263 -9.85 -21.95 -14.75
CA ASP A 263 -8.57 -21.52 -14.24
C ASP A 263 -8.56 -20.06 -13.83
N GLN A 264 -8.01 -19.81 -12.66
CA GLN A 264 -7.90 -18.49 -12.06
C GLN A 264 -6.43 -18.17 -11.78
N ARG A 265 -6.07 -16.91 -12.00
CA ARG A 265 -4.77 -16.33 -11.66
C ARG A 265 -4.99 -15.18 -10.69
N PHE A 266 -4.57 -15.38 -9.45
CA PHE A 266 -4.55 -14.34 -8.44
C PHE A 266 -3.14 -13.75 -8.34
N GLU A 267 -3.05 -12.43 -8.27
CA GLU A 267 -1.80 -11.70 -8.13
C GLU A 267 -1.93 -10.72 -6.97
N ALA A 268 -0.91 -10.64 -6.13
CA ALA A 268 -0.83 -9.68 -5.03
C ALA A 268 0.52 -8.97 -5.04
N THR A 269 0.49 -7.64 -5.20
CA THR A 269 1.67 -6.78 -5.19
C THR A 269 1.73 -6.04 -3.86
N ALA A 270 2.81 -6.23 -3.10
CA ALA A 270 3.02 -5.53 -1.83
C ALA A 270 3.51 -4.08 -2.05
N ARG A 271 3.15 -3.20 -1.13
CA ARG A 271 3.67 -1.82 -1.04
C ARG A 271 3.95 -1.45 0.41
N ASP A 272 5.12 -0.88 0.68
CA ASP A 272 5.53 -0.44 2.02
C ASP A 272 5.16 1.01 2.35
N ALA A 273 5.62 1.49 3.51
CA ALA A 273 5.37 2.83 4.00
C ALA A 273 6.18 3.94 3.30
N ALA A 274 7.30 3.60 2.67
CA ALA A 274 8.12 4.51 1.87
C ALA A 274 7.59 4.66 0.43
N GLY A 275 6.66 3.79 0.05
CA GLY A 275 6.09 3.74 -1.29
C GLY A 275 6.80 2.79 -2.23
N ASN A 276 7.73 1.97 -1.76
CA ASN A 276 8.36 0.98 -2.62
C ASN A 276 7.35 -0.11 -2.96
N VAL A 277 7.41 -0.57 -4.20
CA VAL A 277 6.47 -1.55 -4.76
C VAL A 277 7.23 -2.82 -5.06
N ASP A 278 6.64 -3.95 -4.68
CA ASP A 278 7.15 -5.27 -5.03
C ASP A 278 7.28 -5.40 -6.56
N PRO A 279 8.51 -5.55 -7.10
CA PRO A 279 8.72 -5.73 -8.54
C PRO A 279 8.30 -7.11 -9.03
N THR A 280 8.06 -8.06 -8.11
CA THR A 280 7.75 -9.46 -8.38
C THR A 280 6.45 -9.85 -7.69
N PRO A 281 5.27 -9.48 -8.24
CA PRO A 281 3.98 -9.79 -7.64
C PRO A 281 3.85 -11.27 -7.27
N ALA A 282 3.33 -11.53 -6.07
CA ALA A 282 3.08 -12.90 -5.62
C ALA A 282 1.92 -13.50 -6.44
N VAL A 283 2.17 -14.67 -7.05
CA VAL A 283 1.22 -15.33 -7.95
C VAL A 283 0.67 -16.59 -7.31
N LEU A 284 -0.65 -16.76 -7.39
CA LEU A 284 -1.35 -18.00 -7.08
C LEU A 284 -2.24 -18.41 -8.26
N THR A 285 -1.95 -19.57 -8.84
CA THR A 285 -2.78 -20.23 -9.85
C THR A 285 -3.60 -21.34 -9.22
N PHE A 286 -4.90 -21.39 -9.52
CA PHE A 286 -5.79 -22.43 -9.00
C PHE A 286 -6.96 -22.65 -9.95
N SER A 287 -7.59 -23.81 -9.88
CA SER A 287 -8.79 -24.10 -10.67
C SER A 287 -10.04 -24.13 -9.82
N VAL A 288 -11.14 -23.64 -10.39
CA VAL A 288 -12.44 -23.56 -9.72
C VAL A 288 -13.42 -24.51 -10.41
N PRO A 289 -13.97 -25.50 -9.69
CA PRO A 289 -15.03 -26.34 -10.23
C PRO A 289 -16.25 -25.55 -10.67
N ARG A 290 -16.94 -26.08 -11.67
CA ARG A 290 -18.28 -25.62 -12.05
C ARG A 290 -19.30 -26.31 -11.15
N ASN A 291 -20.06 -25.50 -10.41
CA ASN A 291 -21.25 -26.00 -9.70
C ASN A 291 -22.29 -26.51 -10.70
N LEU A 292 -22.83 -27.70 -10.45
CA LEU A 292 -23.85 -28.27 -11.32
C LEU A 292 -25.24 -27.73 -10.97
N THR A 293 -26.05 -27.45 -12.00
CA THR A 293 -27.43 -27.00 -11.84
C THR A 293 -28.37 -27.90 -12.64
N ALA A 294 -29.47 -28.32 -12.02
CA ALA A 294 -30.47 -29.13 -12.68
C ALA A 294 -31.38 -28.26 -13.57
N ARG A 295 -31.57 -28.67 -14.82
CA ARG A 295 -32.61 -28.09 -15.69
C ARG A 295 -33.97 -28.73 -15.38
N LYS A 296 -35.06 -27.96 -15.50
CA LYS A 296 -36.43 -28.47 -15.36
C LYS A 296 -36.63 -29.65 -16.33
N GLY A 297 -37.19 -30.75 -15.83
CA GLY A 297 -37.43 -31.96 -16.63
C GLY A 297 -36.21 -32.86 -16.87
N SER A 298 -35.00 -32.49 -16.44
CA SER A 298 -33.80 -33.32 -16.60
C SER A 298 -33.81 -34.63 -15.79
N GLY A 299 -34.74 -34.74 -14.83
CA GLY A 299 -34.80 -35.83 -13.85
C GLY A 299 -33.76 -35.72 -12.73
N TRP A 300 -32.95 -34.67 -12.73
CA TRP A 300 -32.09 -34.28 -11.61
C TRP A 300 -32.83 -33.35 -10.67
N LYS A 301 -32.59 -33.52 -9.36
CA LYS A 301 -33.07 -32.62 -8.30
C LYS A 301 -31.86 -31.99 -7.62
N THR A 302 -31.88 -30.68 -7.45
CA THR A 302 -30.90 -29.99 -6.60
C THR A 302 -31.29 -30.17 -5.14
N VAL A 303 -30.35 -30.62 -4.32
CA VAL A 303 -30.53 -30.81 -2.87
C VAL A 303 -29.56 -29.88 -2.16
N ARG A 304 -30.07 -28.96 -1.33
CA ARG A 304 -29.23 -28.06 -0.53
C ARG A 304 -28.65 -28.79 0.67
N GLN A 305 -27.33 -28.73 0.81
CA GLN A 305 -26.62 -29.33 1.93
C GLN A 305 -25.21 -28.72 2.02
N GLY A 306 -24.79 -28.32 3.23
CA GLY A 306 -23.44 -27.82 3.47
C GLY A 306 -22.36 -28.87 3.24
N GLY A 307 -21.15 -28.40 2.92
CA GLY A 307 -19.98 -29.26 2.68
C GLY A 307 -19.90 -29.86 1.27
N TYR A 308 -20.76 -29.41 0.36
CA TYR A 308 -20.63 -29.59 -1.10
C TYR A 308 -20.13 -28.28 -1.71
N PHE A 309 -19.54 -28.34 -2.91
CA PHE A 309 -18.86 -27.20 -3.53
C PHE A 309 -19.73 -25.92 -3.55
N GLY A 310 -20.98 -26.05 -4.00
CA GLY A 310 -21.95 -24.94 -4.03
C GLY A 310 -22.93 -24.90 -2.86
N ASN A 311 -22.69 -25.63 -1.77
CA ASN A 311 -23.67 -25.93 -0.72
C ASN A 311 -24.94 -26.62 -1.25
N ASP A 312 -24.82 -27.28 -2.40
CA ASP A 312 -25.83 -28.13 -3.00
C ASP A 312 -25.19 -29.27 -3.80
N PHE A 313 -25.99 -30.27 -4.16
CA PHE A 313 -25.60 -31.32 -5.09
C PHE A 313 -26.80 -31.74 -5.93
N LEU A 314 -26.56 -32.38 -7.07
CA LEU A 314 -27.60 -32.98 -7.89
C LEU A 314 -27.83 -34.43 -7.50
N GLN A 315 -29.09 -34.81 -7.32
CA GLN A 315 -29.52 -36.17 -7.02
C GLN A 315 -30.53 -36.68 -8.05
N THR A 316 -30.44 -37.95 -8.44
CA THR A 316 -31.48 -38.62 -9.21
C THR A 316 -31.61 -40.10 -8.86
N THR A 317 -32.81 -40.63 -9.04
CA THR A 317 -33.13 -42.07 -9.07
C THR A 317 -33.48 -42.55 -10.48
N LYS A 318 -33.54 -41.64 -11.46
CA LYS A 318 -33.95 -41.95 -12.84
C LYS A 318 -32.72 -42.28 -13.69
N VAL A 319 -32.62 -43.54 -14.10
CA VAL A 319 -31.60 -43.97 -15.07
C VAL A 319 -31.79 -43.20 -16.39
N GLY A 320 -30.68 -42.80 -17.01
CA GLY A 320 -30.66 -42.05 -18.26
C GLY A 320 -30.76 -40.54 -18.11
N SER A 321 -31.03 -40.00 -16.91
CA SER A 321 -30.99 -38.55 -16.66
C SER A 321 -29.60 -37.97 -16.94
N VAL A 322 -29.55 -36.86 -17.69
CA VAL A 322 -28.32 -36.20 -18.14
C VAL A 322 -28.26 -34.77 -17.64
N VAL A 323 -27.11 -34.37 -17.10
CA VAL A 323 -26.73 -32.96 -16.94
C VAL A 323 -25.64 -32.64 -17.95
N SER A 324 -25.76 -31.46 -18.58
CA SER A 324 -24.89 -31.02 -19.67
C SER A 324 -24.33 -29.64 -19.36
N MET A 325 -23.06 -29.43 -19.68
CA MET A 325 -22.35 -28.16 -19.49
C MET A 325 -21.33 -27.97 -20.63
N PRO A 326 -20.97 -26.72 -20.97
CA PRO A 326 -19.96 -26.47 -21.98
C PRO A 326 -18.57 -26.86 -21.47
N GLY A 327 -17.75 -27.42 -22.36
CA GLY A 327 -16.31 -27.62 -22.18
C GLY A 327 -15.57 -27.00 -23.37
N LYS A 328 -14.60 -26.14 -23.09
CA LYS A 328 -13.74 -25.50 -24.09
C LYS A 328 -12.30 -25.80 -23.73
N ASN A 329 -11.52 -26.27 -24.70
CA ASN A 329 -10.10 -26.59 -24.54
C ASN A 329 -9.82 -27.48 -23.32
N VAL A 330 -10.68 -28.45 -23.04
CA VAL A 330 -10.59 -29.27 -21.84
C VAL A 330 -9.51 -30.32 -22.03
N ARG A 331 -8.46 -30.22 -21.24
CA ARG A 331 -7.38 -31.20 -21.11
C ARG A 331 -7.74 -32.17 -20.00
N GLU A 332 -7.93 -31.62 -18.81
CA GLU A 332 -8.27 -32.33 -17.59
C GLU A 332 -9.76 -32.25 -17.30
N LEU A 333 -10.34 -33.37 -16.86
CA LEU A 333 -11.76 -33.45 -16.51
C LEU A 333 -11.89 -34.28 -15.24
N ARG A 334 -12.32 -33.64 -14.14
CA ARG A 334 -12.60 -34.31 -12.88
C ARG A 334 -14.07 -34.18 -12.52
N LEU A 335 -14.69 -35.28 -12.12
CA LEU A 335 -16.03 -35.28 -11.53
C LEU A 335 -15.90 -35.27 -10.01
N ILE A 336 -16.50 -34.28 -9.36
CA ILE A 336 -16.62 -34.22 -7.91
C ILE A 336 -17.98 -34.81 -7.52
N ALA A 337 -17.96 -35.88 -6.73
CA ALA A 337 -19.16 -36.57 -6.30
C ALA A 337 -18.90 -37.35 -5.00
N PRO A 338 -19.92 -37.57 -4.17
CA PRO A 338 -19.78 -38.47 -3.04
C PRO A 338 -19.61 -39.91 -3.52
N ARG A 339 -18.94 -40.72 -2.68
CA ARG A 339 -18.87 -42.17 -2.84
C ARG A 339 -19.46 -42.86 -1.62
N GLY A 340 -20.13 -44.00 -1.77
CA GLY A 340 -20.74 -44.70 -0.64
C GLY A 340 -21.66 -45.88 -1.00
N PRO A 341 -22.21 -46.59 0.00
CA PRO A 341 -22.76 -47.93 -0.22
C PRO A 341 -24.09 -47.95 -0.98
N LYS A 342 -24.85 -46.85 -0.93
CA LYS A 342 -26.15 -46.66 -1.60
C LYS A 342 -26.07 -45.77 -2.84
N LEU A 343 -24.88 -45.63 -3.44
CA LEU A 343 -24.67 -44.83 -4.63
C LEU A 343 -24.51 -45.70 -5.89
N GLY A 344 -25.07 -45.24 -7.00
CA GLY A 344 -25.07 -45.93 -8.28
C GLY A 344 -23.84 -45.63 -9.15
N LYS A 345 -23.99 -45.79 -10.47
CA LYS A 345 -22.96 -45.47 -11.47
C LYS A 345 -23.40 -44.31 -12.35
N VAL A 346 -22.44 -43.49 -12.75
CA VAL A 346 -22.63 -42.47 -13.80
C VAL A 346 -21.74 -42.76 -15.00
N GLN A 347 -22.05 -42.12 -16.12
CA GLN A 347 -21.15 -42.04 -17.26
C GLN A 347 -20.84 -40.59 -17.56
N VAL A 348 -19.60 -40.31 -17.92
CA VAL A 348 -19.12 -38.98 -18.26
C VAL A 348 -18.50 -39.04 -19.65
N LYS A 349 -18.77 -38.03 -20.48
CA LYS A 349 -18.05 -37.80 -21.73
C LYS A 349 -17.96 -36.31 -22.03
N ILE A 350 -17.09 -35.96 -22.97
CA ILE A 350 -17.00 -34.62 -23.57
C ILE A 350 -17.08 -34.70 -25.10
N GLY A 351 -17.96 -33.92 -25.71
CA GLY A 351 -18.13 -33.89 -27.16
C GLY A 351 -18.46 -35.27 -27.75
N GLN A 352 -17.66 -35.69 -28.74
CA GLN A 352 -17.79 -36.99 -29.42
C GLN A 352 -16.99 -38.12 -28.77
N SER A 353 -16.34 -37.87 -27.62
CA SER A 353 -15.62 -38.93 -26.91
C SER A 353 -16.53 -40.04 -26.40
N ILE A 354 -15.92 -41.20 -26.15
CA ILE A 354 -16.61 -42.36 -25.57
C ILE A 354 -17.11 -42.07 -24.15
N TRP A 355 -18.19 -42.73 -23.77
CA TRP A 355 -18.71 -42.68 -22.39
C TRP A 355 -17.81 -43.46 -21.43
N ARG A 356 -17.12 -42.76 -20.52
CA ARG A 356 -16.39 -43.37 -19.41
C ARG A 356 -17.35 -43.63 -18.25
N THR A 357 -17.31 -44.82 -17.65
CA THR A 357 -18.19 -45.17 -16.51
C THR A 357 -17.48 -44.88 -15.19
N VAL A 358 -18.15 -44.14 -14.30
CA VAL A 358 -17.68 -43.85 -12.95
C VAL A 358 -18.55 -44.60 -11.95
N ASN A 359 -17.91 -45.34 -11.05
CA ASN A 359 -18.59 -46.07 -9.99
C ASN A 359 -18.60 -45.24 -8.70
N LEU A 360 -19.78 -44.78 -8.28
CA LEU A 360 -19.94 -44.03 -7.02
C LEU A 360 -20.11 -44.96 -5.82
N LYS A 361 -20.33 -46.25 -6.07
CA LYS A 361 -20.52 -47.24 -5.01
C LYS A 361 -19.21 -47.53 -4.29
N ALA A 362 -19.21 -47.42 -2.96
CA ALA A 362 -18.08 -47.76 -2.10
C ALA A 362 -18.57 -48.27 -0.72
N PRO A 363 -17.78 -49.04 0.03
CA PRO A 363 -18.19 -49.52 1.37
C PRO A 363 -18.45 -48.37 2.37
N THR A 364 -17.60 -47.36 2.34
CA THR A 364 -17.65 -46.20 3.25
C THR A 364 -18.15 -44.96 2.52
N TYR A 365 -18.99 -44.17 3.19
CA TYR A 365 -19.41 -42.88 2.66
C TYR A 365 -18.31 -41.83 2.81
N LYS A 366 -17.88 -41.23 1.70
CA LYS A 366 -17.10 -39.98 1.69
C LYS A 366 -17.86 -38.95 0.86
N ARG A 367 -18.13 -37.79 1.47
CA ARG A 367 -18.92 -36.72 0.82
C ARG A 367 -18.19 -36.13 -0.37
N PHE A 368 -16.91 -35.81 -0.18
CA PHE A 368 -16.05 -35.26 -1.21
C PHE A 368 -15.15 -36.37 -1.74
N HIS A 369 -15.24 -36.63 -3.03
CA HIS A 369 -14.33 -37.51 -3.74
C HIS A 369 -14.18 -37.03 -5.18
N VAL A 370 -12.96 -37.08 -5.67
CA VAL A 370 -12.56 -36.62 -6.99
C VAL A 370 -12.37 -37.84 -7.87
N TYR A 371 -13.09 -37.87 -8.99
CA TYR A 371 -12.97 -38.91 -10.01
C TYR A 371 -12.31 -38.32 -11.25
N GLN A 372 -11.06 -38.69 -11.50
CA GLN A 372 -10.34 -38.29 -12.71
C GLN A 372 -10.89 -39.01 -13.93
N ILE A 373 -11.42 -38.26 -14.90
CA ILE A 373 -12.02 -38.77 -16.15
C ILE A 373 -11.04 -38.60 -17.31
N ARG A 374 -10.33 -37.48 -17.31
CA ARG A 374 -9.20 -37.12 -18.18
C ARG A 374 -8.12 -36.51 -17.31
N ASN A 375 -6.86 -36.68 -17.70
CA ASN A 375 -5.70 -36.17 -16.95
C ASN A 375 -5.01 -35.01 -17.69
N GLN A 376 -4.01 -34.40 -17.07
CA GLN A 376 -3.24 -33.29 -17.67
C GLN A 376 -2.41 -33.68 -18.92
N PHE A 377 -2.28 -34.97 -19.24
CA PHE A 377 -1.52 -35.44 -20.39
C PHE A 377 -2.40 -35.76 -21.61
N ASP A 378 -3.72 -35.78 -21.43
CA ASP A 378 -4.66 -36.00 -22.52
C ASP A 378 -4.63 -34.81 -23.52
N PRO A 379 -4.94 -35.03 -24.81
CA PRO A 379 -5.04 -33.93 -25.78
C PRO A 379 -6.23 -33.01 -25.46
N LEU A 380 -6.15 -31.74 -25.89
CA LEU A 380 -7.25 -30.77 -25.71
C LEU A 380 -8.50 -31.21 -26.47
N VAL A 381 -9.66 -31.17 -25.81
CA VAL A 381 -10.97 -31.45 -26.43
C VAL A 381 -11.98 -30.37 -26.07
N SER A 382 -12.71 -29.90 -27.07
CA SER A 382 -13.85 -29.01 -26.89
C SER A 382 -15.17 -29.73 -27.17
N GLY A 383 -16.23 -29.34 -26.48
CA GLY A 383 -17.58 -29.88 -26.68
C GLY A 383 -18.40 -29.91 -25.41
N THR A 384 -19.64 -30.39 -25.52
CA THR A 384 -20.52 -30.52 -24.35
C THR A 384 -20.04 -31.65 -23.44
N ILE A 385 -19.75 -31.33 -22.19
CA ILE A 385 -19.54 -32.32 -21.13
C ILE A 385 -20.91 -32.81 -20.68
N GLN A 386 -21.09 -34.13 -20.67
CA GLN A 386 -22.35 -34.77 -20.27
C GLN A 386 -22.09 -35.77 -19.15
N VAL A 387 -22.89 -35.68 -18.09
CA VAL A 387 -22.91 -36.67 -17.01
C VAL A 387 -24.28 -37.34 -17.00
N ARG A 388 -24.31 -38.66 -17.21
CA ARG A 388 -25.51 -39.48 -17.33
C ARG A 388 -25.62 -40.47 -16.17
N ALA A 389 -26.77 -40.57 -15.53
CA ALA A 389 -27.06 -41.65 -14.59
C ALA A 389 -27.14 -43.00 -15.35
N LYS A 390 -26.25 -43.95 -15.03
CA LYS A 390 -26.12 -45.23 -15.77
C LYS A 390 -26.86 -46.38 -15.09
N LYS A 391 -26.58 -46.64 -13.82
CA LYS A 391 -27.14 -47.78 -13.07
C LYS A 391 -27.47 -47.35 -11.66
N ILE A 392 -28.70 -47.60 -11.24
CA ILE A 392 -29.24 -47.28 -9.91
C ILE A 392 -29.98 -48.53 -9.43
N GLY A 393 -29.43 -49.24 -8.45
CA GLY A 393 -30.07 -50.39 -7.81
C GLY A 393 -31.28 -49.99 -6.96
N ARG A 394 -32.04 -50.99 -6.50
CA ARG A 394 -33.21 -50.75 -5.63
C ARG A 394 -32.74 -50.06 -4.33
N GLY A 395 -33.27 -48.87 -4.05
CA GLY A 395 -32.88 -48.06 -2.89
C GLY A 395 -31.55 -47.32 -3.03
N GLU A 396 -30.89 -47.37 -4.19
CA GLU A 396 -29.72 -46.57 -4.50
C GLU A 396 -30.12 -45.22 -5.12
N THR A 397 -29.19 -44.26 -5.11
CA THR A 397 -29.33 -42.98 -5.81
C THR A 397 -28.04 -42.64 -6.54
N VAL A 398 -28.08 -41.70 -7.47
CA VAL A 398 -26.88 -41.04 -7.98
C VAL A 398 -26.83 -39.63 -7.41
N ARG A 399 -25.64 -39.25 -6.95
CA ARG A 399 -25.34 -37.90 -6.44
C ARG A 399 -24.08 -37.38 -7.11
N ILE A 400 -24.11 -36.15 -7.61
CA ILE A 400 -22.96 -35.47 -8.22
C ILE A 400 -22.95 -34.02 -7.73
N ASP A 401 -21.76 -33.47 -7.49
CA ASP A 401 -21.58 -32.15 -6.87
C ASP A 401 -21.19 -31.11 -7.92
N ALA A 402 -19.95 -31.20 -8.39
CA ALA A 402 -19.33 -30.23 -9.29
C ALA A 402 -18.51 -30.95 -10.36
N VAL A 403 -18.07 -30.21 -11.37
CA VAL A 403 -17.15 -30.69 -12.41
C VAL A 403 -16.02 -29.70 -12.56
N LEU A 404 -14.78 -30.17 -12.47
CA LEU A 404 -13.62 -29.42 -12.89
C LEU A 404 -13.33 -29.75 -14.36
N ALA A 405 -13.17 -28.72 -15.19
CA ALA A 405 -12.77 -28.84 -16.58
C ALA A 405 -11.95 -27.63 -16.98
N HIS A 406 -10.69 -27.85 -17.36
CA HIS A 406 -9.78 -26.82 -17.86
C HIS A 406 -8.80 -27.37 -18.90
#